data_AF-A0A3A8P8Q1-F1
#
_entry.id   AF-A0A3A8P8Q1-F1
#
_cell.length_a   1.000
_cell.length_b   1.000
_cell.length_c   1.000
_cell.angle_alpha   90.00
_cell.angle_beta   90.00
_cell.angle_gamma   90.00
#
_symmetry.space_group_name_H-M   'P 1'
#
loop_
_entity.id
_entity.type
_entity.pdbx_description
1 polymer ?
#
loop_
_entity_poly.entity_id
_entity_poly.type
_entity_poly.pdbx_seq_one_letter_code
_entity_poly.pdbx_strand_id
1 'polypeptide(L)'
;MALLAGCGTDPFESSPEAVASVAQVLDTRLTCNVPFNDAPPATLNAGLIASQVTSVVGLSDTMGGIGVKLELVNNQYPTQYVNVVESRSAAGAGWQTSYIVGDWPGGVNPIVFNQAAGNSLGGQWGYTNSYAATASAIHALDWNPLVSDHLMGALPPITFSPCSGTGYVFDDGQAHITGTLLGTSAGSVIQWTHAYSLRARMAQTWPWVRAEQALYLQKSVAAMGDLRIYLKKGSTVHGPIRPVNRFTIPDADCNPNYPGSGCNAFGYNYAILVWNIFGTDVGILIRNLEAGISLNMEETTYCQDATDLTCGNINFHVWSDLQSQNISAGMVRTVSQDYVIGTLPQLAAMGYTIY
;
A
#
# COMPACT_ATOMS: atom_id res chain seq x y z
N MET A 1 18.82 51.81 -49.10
CA MET A 1 20.25 52.14 -48.93
C MET A 1 20.47 52.33 -47.44
N ALA A 2 21.36 51.51 -46.85
CA ALA A 2 21.95 51.57 -45.49
C ALA A 2 20.99 51.37 -44.27
N LEU A 3 21.06 50.24 -43.53
CA LEU A 3 21.99 49.88 -42.41
C LEU A 3 21.63 50.59 -41.08
N LEU A 4 21.75 50.04 -39.86
CA LEU A 4 21.86 48.71 -39.24
C LEU A 4 21.99 48.98 -37.71
N ALA A 5 21.51 48.02 -36.89
CA ALA A 5 22.03 47.59 -35.58
C ALA A 5 21.88 48.43 -34.29
N GLY A 6 21.58 47.73 -33.17
CA GLY A 6 21.87 48.19 -31.81
C GLY A 6 21.11 47.49 -30.66
N CYS A 7 21.66 46.40 -30.14
CA CYS A 7 21.22 45.49 -29.05
C CYS A 7 20.67 46.05 -27.71
N GLY A 8 19.63 45.37 -27.19
CA GLY A 8 19.66 44.48 -26.00
C GLY A 8 19.81 45.04 -24.57
N THR A 9 18.80 44.84 -23.71
CA THR A 9 18.81 43.95 -22.50
C THR A 9 17.55 44.18 -21.65
N ASP A 10 16.73 43.13 -21.50
CA ASP A 10 15.74 43.01 -20.41
C ASP A 10 16.47 42.70 -19.09
N PRO A 11 15.84 43.04 -17.95
CA PRO A 11 15.65 41.97 -16.97
C PRO A 11 14.21 41.95 -16.43
N PHE A 12 13.53 40.85 -16.72
CA PHE A 12 12.46 40.31 -15.87
C PHE A 12 13.11 39.70 -14.61
N GLU A 13 13.03 40.39 -13.48
CA GLU A 13 13.15 39.77 -12.15
C GLU A 13 11.74 39.51 -11.61
N SER A 14 11.22 38.31 -11.80
CA SER A 14 10.11 37.80 -11.00
C SER A 14 10.69 36.99 -9.84
N SER A 15 10.74 37.61 -8.67
CA SER A 15 11.00 36.95 -7.39
C SER A 15 9.98 35.80 -7.18
N PRO A 16 10.41 34.61 -6.73
CA PRO A 16 9.48 33.58 -6.31
C PRO A 16 8.84 34.02 -4.99
N GLU A 17 7.53 34.31 -5.03
CA GLU A 17 6.73 34.46 -3.81
C GLU A 17 6.89 33.18 -2.97
N ALA A 18 7.50 33.35 -1.80
CA ALA A 18 7.55 32.33 -0.79
C ALA A 18 6.11 31.95 -0.43
N VAL A 19 5.70 30.73 -0.76
CA VAL A 19 4.46 30.14 -0.27
C VAL A 19 4.60 30.09 1.25
N ALA A 20 3.91 31.01 1.93
CA ALA A 20 3.87 31.05 3.38
C ALA A 20 3.29 29.73 3.89
N SER A 21 4.13 28.93 4.57
CA SER A 21 3.65 27.78 5.33
C SER A 21 2.86 28.30 6.51
N VAL A 22 1.53 28.22 6.40
CA VAL A 22 0.66 28.37 7.56
C VAL A 22 0.92 27.16 8.45
N ALA A 23 1.66 27.35 9.53
CA ALA A 23 1.72 26.37 10.62
C ALA A 23 0.31 26.26 11.22
N GLN A 24 -0.46 25.26 10.77
CA GLN A 24 -1.70 24.89 11.45
C GLN A 24 -1.35 24.26 12.80
N VAL A 25 -1.98 24.79 13.85
CA VAL A 25 -1.94 24.21 15.19
C VAL A 25 -2.71 22.89 15.18
N LEU A 26 -2.04 21.86 15.69
CA LEU A 26 -2.39 20.44 15.81
C LEU A 26 -3.83 20.14 16.26
N ASP A 27 -4.42 19.13 15.64
CA ASP A 27 -5.41 18.27 16.31
C ASP A 27 -5.41 16.88 15.63
N THR A 28 -4.52 15.98 16.05
CA THR A 28 -4.64 14.54 15.71
C THR A 28 -5.95 14.04 16.32
N ARG A 29 -6.99 13.94 15.50
CA ARG A 29 -8.34 13.53 15.91
C ARG A 29 -8.55 12.06 15.59
N LEU A 30 -9.11 11.33 16.53
CA LEU A 30 -9.57 9.97 16.29
C LEU A 30 -10.97 10.00 15.68
N THR A 31 -11.11 9.45 14.49
CA THR A 31 -12.41 9.13 13.88
C THR A 31 -12.79 7.70 14.28
N CYS A 32 -14.03 7.51 14.74
CA CYS A 32 -14.55 6.24 15.23
C CYS A 32 -15.85 5.84 14.53
N ASN A 33 -16.11 4.53 14.49
CA ASN A 33 -17.36 3.94 14.02
C ASN A 33 -17.73 4.32 12.58
N VAL A 34 -16.74 4.51 11.71
CA VAL A 34 -16.99 4.62 10.27
C VAL A 34 -17.53 3.27 9.79
N PRO A 35 -18.64 3.19 9.05
CA PRO A 35 -19.19 1.92 8.60
C PRO A 35 -18.15 1.05 7.88
N PHE A 36 -18.16 -0.26 8.13
CA PHE A 36 -17.18 -1.19 7.57
C PHE A 36 -17.19 -1.19 6.03
N ASN A 37 -18.36 -1.04 5.42
CA ASN A 37 -18.52 -1.05 3.98
C ASN A 37 -18.22 0.31 3.31
N ASP A 38 -17.93 1.35 4.10
CA ASP A 38 -17.62 2.67 3.54
C ASP A 38 -16.20 2.70 2.99
N ALA A 39 -16.08 3.31 1.81
CA ALA A 39 -14.82 3.66 1.20
C ALA A 39 -14.50 5.13 1.52
N PRO A 40 -13.60 5.41 2.48
CA PRO A 40 -13.19 6.78 2.75
C PRO A 40 -12.55 7.40 1.50
N PRO A 41 -12.80 8.69 1.23
CA PRO A 41 -12.31 9.33 0.02
C PRO A 41 -10.79 9.49 0.04
N ALA A 42 -10.17 9.46 -1.14
CA ALA A 42 -8.81 9.96 -1.32
C ALA A 42 -8.81 11.50 -1.24
N THR A 43 -8.45 12.06 -0.11
CA THR A 43 -8.38 13.51 0.10
C THR A 43 -7.08 14.11 -0.42
N LEU A 44 -6.06 13.28 -0.60
CA LEU A 44 -4.75 13.66 -1.15
C LEU A 44 -4.43 12.76 -2.32
N ASN A 45 -3.85 13.33 -3.38
CA ASN A 45 -3.52 12.59 -4.59
C ASN A 45 -2.15 13.04 -5.13
N ALA A 46 -1.39 12.11 -5.66
CA ALA A 46 -0.18 12.34 -6.45
C ALA A 46 -0.27 11.49 -7.72
N GLY A 47 0.22 12.00 -8.84
CA GLY A 47 0.09 11.37 -10.15
C GLY A 47 1.33 11.51 -11.01
N LEU A 48 1.65 10.45 -11.74
CA LEU A 48 2.75 10.43 -12.69
C LEU A 48 2.28 9.89 -14.04
N ILE A 49 2.82 10.49 -15.10
CA ILE A 49 2.55 10.11 -16.49
C ILE A 49 3.84 9.52 -17.06
N ALA A 50 3.86 8.20 -17.23
CA ALA A 50 4.90 7.51 -18.00
C ALA A 50 4.55 7.50 -19.49
N SER A 51 5.40 6.88 -20.30
CA SER A 51 5.25 6.85 -21.75
C SER A 51 3.93 6.21 -22.25
N GLN A 52 3.45 5.14 -21.60
CA GLN A 52 2.24 4.41 -22.01
C GLN A 52 1.19 4.28 -20.90
N VAL A 53 1.59 4.49 -19.66
CA VAL A 53 0.74 4.32 -18.48
C VAL A 53 0.78 5.60 -17.65
N THR A 54 -0.36 5.98 -17.10
CA THR A 54 -0.45 6.98 -16.03
C THR A 54 -0.89 6.26 -14.75
N SER A 55 -0.33 6.67 -13.62
CA SER A 55 -0.74 6.16 -12.32
C SER A 55 -0.98 7.30 -11.34
N VAL A 56 -2.05 7.18 -10.57
CA VAL A 56 -2.41 8.12 -9.50
C VAL A 56 -2.55 7.35 -8.20
N VAL A 57 -1.88 7.81 -7.15
CA VAL A 57 -1.98 7.27 -5.80
C VAL A 57 -2.72 8.28 -4.93
N GLY A 58 -3.46 7.79 -3.95
CA GLY A 58 -4.15 8.68 -3.02
C GLY A 58 -4.35 8.09 -1.64
N LEU A 59 -4.24 8.97 -0.64
CA LEU A 59 -4.39 8.65 0.77
C LEU A 59 -5.65 9.32 1.35
N SER A 60 -6.21 8.72 2.39
CA SER A 60 -7.20 9.38 3.24
C SER A 60 -6.52 10.01 4.46
N ASP A 61 -6.60 11.33 4.56
CA ASP A 61 -6.09 12.12 5.69
C ASP A 61 -6.90 11.94 6.99
N THR A 62 -8.07 11.32 6.92
CA THR A 62 -8.94 11.03 8.09
C THR A 62 -8.78 9.60 8.62
N MET A 63 -8.03 8.76 7.90
CA MET A 63 -7.89 7.33 8.19
C MET A 63 -6.42 6.91 8.24
N GLY A 64 -5.60 7.54 9.10
CA GLY A 64 -4.22 7.11 9.36
C GLY A 64 -3.27 7.19 8.15
N GLY A 65 -3.69 7.85 7.07
CA GLY A 65 -2.95 7.89 5.81
C GLY A 65 -3.02 6.62 4.99
N ILE A 66 -4.05 5.78 5.16
CA ILE A 66 -4.21 4.56 4.36
C ILE A 66 -4.35 4.94 2.88
N GLY A 67 -3.67 4.17 2.02
CA GLY A 67 -3.83 4.29 0.58
C GLY A 67 -5.18 3.75 0.15
N VAL A 68 -6.08 4.64 -0.26
CA VAL A 68 -7.44 4.30 -0.70
C VAL A 68 -7.58 4.38 -2.21
N LYS A 69 -6.50 4.75 -2.90
CA LYS A 69 -6.46 4.88 -4.35
C LYS A 69 -5.11 4.44 -4.90
N LEU A 70 -5.18 3.58 -5.91
CA LEU A 70 -4.13 3.32 -6.88
C LEU A 70 -4.82 3.16 -8.24
N GLU A 71 -4.88 4.25 -8.99
CA GLU A 71 -5.48 4.28 -10.32
C GLU A 71 -4.41 3.99 -11.38
N LEU A 72 -4.81 3.19 -12.36
CA LEU A 72 -4.04 2.87 -13.56
C LEU A 72 -4.81 3.39 -14.78
N VAL A 73 -4.07 3.96 -15.73
CA VAL A 73 -4.62 4.50 -16.98
C VAL A 73 -3.74 4.03 -18.13
N ASN A 74 -4.36 3.49 -19.18
CA ASN A 74 -3.71 3.37 -20.49
C ASN A 74 -3.73 4.74 -21.16
N ASN A 75 -2.57 5.30 -21.49
CA ASN A 75 -2.49 6.66 -22.04
C ASN A 75 -3.16 6.84 -23.42
N GLN A 76 -3.52 5.75 -24.10
CA GLN A 76 -4.37 5.82 -25.30
C GLN A 76 -5.83 6.19 -24.96
N TYR A 77 -6.25 5.98 -23.71
CA TYR A 77 -7.58 6.28 -23.18
C TYR A 77 -7.46 7.13 -21.89
N PRO A 78 -6.95 8.38 -21.98
CA PRO A 78 -6.48 9.16 -20.83
C PRO A 78 -7.58 9.60 -19.84
N THR A 79 -8.85 9.38 -20.17
CA THR A 79 -10.00 9.67 -19.28
C THR A 79 -10.50 8.44 -18.53
N GLN A 80 -9.94 7.26 -18.80
CA GLN A 80 -10.42 5.99 -18.26
C GLN A 80 -9.51 5.51 -17.12
N TYR A 81 -9.82 5.95 -15.90
CA TYR A 81 -9.09 5.59 -14.69
C TYR A 81 -9.65 4.30 -14.08
N VAL A 82 -8.76 3.36 -13.76
CA VAL A 82 -9.11 2.10 -13.11
C VAL A 82 -8.44 2.06 -11.74
N ASN A 83 -9.21 2.29 -10.67
CA ASN A 83 -8.72 2.11 -9.31
C ASN A 83 -8.65 0.63 -8.97
N VAL A 84 -7.44 0.09 -8.76
CA VAL A 84 -7.26 -1.35 -8.47
C VAL A 84 -7.39 -1.67 -6.98
N VAL A 85 -7.29 -0.66 -6.10
CA VAL A 85 -7.29 -0.84 -4.64
C VAL A 85 -8.71 -0.93 -4.09
N GLU A 86 -8.96 -1.93 -3.24
CA GLU A 86 -10.17 -2.03 -2.43
C GLU A 86 -10.10 -1.04 -1.28
N SER A 87 -10.97 -0.04 -1.31
CA SER A 87 -10.97 1.05 -0.33
C SER A 87 -12.10 0.92 0.70
N ARG A 88 -13.08 0.03 0.49
CA ARG A 88 -14.05 -0.31 1.53
C ARG A 88 -13.31 -1.03 2.66
N SER A 89 -13.72 -0.78 3.90
CA SER A 89 -12.95 -1.22 5.06
C SER A 89 -11.48 -0.79 4.99
N ALA A 90 -11.15 0.41 4.48
CA ALA A 90 -9.77 0.90 4.37
C ALA A 90 -8.89 0.58 5.59
N ALA A 91 -9.45 0.64 6.79
CA ALA A 91 -8.75 0.32 8.04
C ALA A 91 -8.29 -1.15 8.21
N GLY A 92 -8.78 -2.06 7.36
CA GLY A 92 -8.29 -3.43 7.18
C GLY A 92 -8.16 -3.82 5.70
N ALA A 93 -8.14 -2.84 4.79
CA ALA A 93 -7.98 -3.01 3.36
C ALA A 93 -7.08 -1.89 2.81
N GLY A 94 -7.25 -1.48 1.55
CA GLY A 94 -6.44 -0.43 0.95
C GLY A 94 -5.02 -0.85 0.58
N TRP A 95 -4.15 0.14 0.49
CA TRP A 95 -2.71 -0.01 0.42
C TRP A 95 -2.14 0.43 1.76
N GLN A 96 -1.78 -0.55 2.59
CA GLN A 96 -1.51 -0.32 4.00
C GLN A 96 -0.23 -1.00 4.45
N THR A 97 0.32 -0.48 5.54
CA THR A 97 1.42 -1.09 6.28
C THR A 97 0.92 -1.57 7.64
N SER A 98 1.20 -2.83 7.98
CA SER A 98 1.03 -3.34 9.34
C SER A 98 2.40 -3.73 9.91
N TYR A 99 2.52 -3.79 11.24
CA TYR A 99 3.67 -4.40 11.88
C TYR A 99 3.23 -5.32 13.02
N ILE A 100 4.00 -6.36 13.22
CA ILE A 100 3.71 -7.43 14.16
C ILE A 100 4.92 -7.59 15.06
N VAL A 101 4.68 -7.56 16.36
CA VAL A 101 5.70 -7.86 17.36
C VAL A 101 5.42 -9.23 17.94
N GLY A 102 6.45 -10.08 17.97
CA GLY A 102 6.38 -11.34 18.70
C GLY A 102 6.46 -11.06 20.18
N ASP A 103 5.59 -11.68 20.98
CA ASP A 103 5.80 -11.72 22.42
C ASP A 103 6.73 -12.87 22.82
N TRP A 104 7.37 -12.76 23.97
CA TRP A 104 8.25 -13.80 24.52
C TRP A 104 7.47 -15.10 24.81
N PRO A 105 8.14 -16.27 24.85
CA PRO A 105 7.48 -17.52 25.23
C PRO A 105 6.75 -17.38 26.59
N GLY A 106 5.45 -17.68 26.61
CA GLY A 106 4.57 -17.47 27.78
C GLY A 106 3.85 -16.11 27.84
N GLY A 107 4.05 -15.26 26.82
CA GLY A 107 3.37 -13.97 26.67
C GLY A 107 1.95 -14.06 26.08
N VAL A 108 1.42 -12.93 25.62
CA VAL A 108 0.02 -12.73 25.19
C VAL A 108 -0.27 -13.13 23.73
N ASN A 109 0.66 -13.83 23.06
CA ASN A 109 0.72 -14.08 21.61
C ASN A 109 1.23 -12.86 20.80
N PRO A 110 1.57 -13.02 19.50
CA PRO A 110 2.01 -11.90 18.67
C PRO A 110 0.94 -10.81 18.56
N ILE A 111 1.38 -9.56 18.65
CA ILE A 111 0.51 -8.38 18.67
C ILE A 111 0.59 -7.70 17.31
N VAL A 112 -0.56 -7.49 16.66
CA VAL A 112 -0.67 -6.87 15.34
C VAL A 112 -1.05 -5.40 15.49
N PHE A 113 -0.37 -4.54 14.73
CA PHE A 113 -0.61 -3.11 14.66
C PHE A 113 -0.81 -2.70 13.20
N ASN A 114 -1.92 -2.02 12.92
CA ASN A 114 -2.23 -1.48 11.60
C ASN A 114 -1.76 -0.02 11.46
N GLN A 115 -1.93 0.54 10.26
CA GLN A 115 -1.48 1.88 9.89
C GLN A 115 -2.31 3.00 10.55
N ALA A 116 -2.09 3.30 11.84
CA ALA A 116 -2.78 4.36 12.61
C ALA A 116 -4.31 4.41 12.39
N ALA A 117 -4.88 3.26 12.06
CA ALA A 117 -6.26 2.98 11.70
C ALA A 117 -6.46 1.48 11.86
N GLY A 118 -7.69 1.04 12.11
CA GLY A 118 -7.99 -0.37 12.29
C GLY A 118 -9.47 -0.67 12.23
N ASN A 119 -9.79 -1.95 12.25
CA ASN A 119 -11.15 -2.42 12.35
C ASN A 119 -11.49 -2.68 13.82
N SER A 120 -12.73 -2.40 14.21
CA SER A 120 -13.23 -2.60 15.57
C SER A 120 -14.61 -3.23 15.53
N LEU A 121 -15.06 -3.75 16.67
CA LEU A 121 -16.44 -4.22 16.84
C LEU A 121 -17.41 -3.05 16.56
N GLY A 122 -17.99 -3.03 15.36
CA GLY A 122 -18.98 -2.02 14.94
C GLY A 122 -18.53 -1.08 13.81
N GLY A 123 -17.27 -1.12 13.36
CA GLY A 123 -16.82 -0.30 12.24
C GLY A 123 -15.31 -0.07 12.20
N GLN A 124 -14.89 0.88 11.37
CA GLN A 124 -13.52 1.31 11.17
C GLN A 124 -13.20 2.53 12.04
N TRP A 125 -11.92 2.71 12.31
CA TRP A 125 -11.39 3.90 13.00
C TRP A 125 -10.07 4.34 12.37
N GLY A 126 -9.69 5.60 12.59
CA GLY A 126 -8.42 6.14 12.11
C GLY A 126 -8.10 7.52 12.67
N TYR A 127 -6.81 7.81 12.78
CA TYR A 127 -6.35 9.13 13.20
C TYR A 127 -6.22 10.07 12.01
N THR A 128 -6.64 11.33 12.18
CA THR A 128 -6.35 12.37 11.20
C THR A 128 -4.84 12.67 11.15
N ASN A 129 -4.34 13.15 10.02
CA ASN A 129 -2.95 13.59 9.90
C ASN A 129 -2.87 14.77 8.93
N SER A 130 -1.89 15.65 9.13
CA SER A 130 -1.56 16.71 8.18
C SER A 130 -0.62 16.18 7.12
N TYR A 131 -0.76 16.65 5.88
CA TYR A 131 0.12 16.22 4.79
C TYR A 131 0.63 17.42 4.01
N ALA A 132 1.84 17.28 3.48
CA ALA A 132 2.24 18.04 2.32
C ALA A 132 2.30 17.12 1.10
N ALA A 133 1.76 17.62 -0.01
CA ALA A 133 1.63 16.90 -1.26
C ALA A 133 2.22 17.72 -2.41
N THR A 134 2.87 17.02 -3.33
CA THR A 134 3.30 17.55 -4.62
C THR A 134 2.66 16.69 -5.71
N ALA A 135 2.94 17.01 -6.98
CA ALA A 135 2.49 16.18 -8.09
C ALA A 135 2.94 14.71 -7.97
N SER A 136 4.08 14.44 -7.32
CA SER A 136 4.68 13.11 -7.27
C SER A 136 4.97 12.61 -5.86
N ALA A 137 4.47 13.26 -4.82
CA ALA A 137 4.71 12.82 -3.45
C ALA A 137 3.57 13.23 -2.50
N ILE A 138 3.32 12.40 -1.50
CA ILE A 138 2.44 12.67 -0.37
C ILE A 138 3.19 12.28 0.89
N HIS A 139 3.36 13.21 1.84
CA HIS A 139 4.05 12.92 3.09
C HIS A 139 3.26 13.44 4.28
N ALA A 140 3.03 12.55 5.25
CA ALA A 140 2.47 12.93 6.53
C ALA A 140 3.48 13.83 7.26
N LEU A 141 2.97 14.89 7.89
CA LEU A 141 3.74 15.84 8.66
C LEU A 141 3.71 15.47 10.15
N ASP A 142 2.63 14.82 10.59
CA ASP A 142 2.44 14.42 11.99
C ASP A 142 2.71 12.93 12.21
N TRP A 143 2.93 12.61 13.48
CA TRP A 143 3.10 11.25 13.98
C TRP A 143 1.82 10.82 14.69
N ASN A 144 1.22 9.71 14.24
CA ASN A 144 -0.01 9.19 14.85
C ASN A 144 0.26 7.95 15.71
N PRO A 145 -0.38 7.79 16.88
CA PRO A 145 -0.25 6.57 17.67
C PRO A 145 -0.61 5.32 16.87
N LEU A 146 0.24 4.29 16.99
CA LEU A 146 -0.07 2.95 16.48
C LEU A 146 -0.67 2.12 17.60
N VAL A 147 -1.99 1.99 17.54
CA VAL A 147 -2.76 1.19 18.49
C VAL A 147 -2.86 -0.22 17.95
N SER A 148 -2.58 -1.21 18.79
CA SER A 148 -2.72 -2.62 18.41
C SER A 148 -4.14 -2.90 17.95
N ASP A 149 -4.29 -3.75 16.95
CA ASP A 149 -5.57 -4.18 16.38
C ASP A 149 -6.05 -5.49 17.02
N HIS A 150 -5.19 -6.51 17.12
CA HIS A 150 -5.54 -7.79 17.73
C HIS A 150 -4.32 -8.61 18.19
N LEU A 151 -4.59 -9.69 18.93
CA LEU A 151 -3.62 -10.73 19.27
C LEU A 151 -3.76 -11.92 18.30
N MET A 152 -2.72 -12.18 17.52
CA MET A 152 -2.70 -13.26 16.53
C MET A 152 -2.71 -14.62 17.23
N GLY A 153 -3.62 -15.52 16.84
CA GLY A 153 -3.69 -16.88 17.38
C GLY A 153 -4.37 -17.01 18.76
N ALA A 154 -4.88 -15.93 19.34
CA ALA A 154 -5.69 -15.99 20.55
C ALA A 154 -7.05 -16.67 20.29
N LEU A 155 -7.45 -17.58 21.19
CA LEU A 155 -8.75 -18.25 21.17
C LEU A 155 -9.45 -18.04 22.53
N PRO A 156 -10.57 -17.27 22.59
CA PRO A 156 -11.22 -16.55 21.48
C PRO A 156 -10.35 -15.38 20.94
N PRO A 157 -10.62 -14.88 19.71
CA PRO A 157 -9.92 -13.73 19.16
C PRO A 157 -10.02 -12.50 20.10
N ILE A 158 -8.87 -11.89 20.40
CA ILE A 158 -8.80 -10.66 21.20
C ILE A 158 -8.53 -9.51 20.24
N THR A 159 -9.48 -8.57 20.16
CA THR A 159 -9.39 -7.36 19.34
C THR A 159 -9.35 -6.12 20.24
N PHE A 160 -8.77 -5.06 19.71
CA PHE A 160 -8.52 -3.81 20.40
C PHE A 160 -9.01 -2.64 19.56
N SER A 161 -9.32 -1.52 20.21
CA SER A 161 -9.68 -0.29 19.51
C SER A 161 -9.46 0.92 20.41
N PRO A 162 -8.83 1.99 19.90
CA PRO A 162 -8.73 3.24 20.65
C PRO A 162 -10.10 3.89 20.86
N CYS A 163 -11.10 3.59 20.02
CA CYS A 163 -12.48 4.05 20.22
C CYS A 163 -13.13 3.47 21.47
N SER A 164 -12.62 2.34 21.94
CA SER A 164 -13.04 1.69 23.19
C SER A 164 -12.03 1.91 24.32
N GLY A 165 -10.99 2.73 24.11
CA GLY A 165 -9.93 2.95 25.09
C GLY A 165 -9.06 1.72 25.36
N THR A 166 -8.97 0.77 24.42
CA THR A 166 -8.19 -0.46 24.55
C THR A 166 -7.03 -0.51 23.55
N GLY A 167 -6.11 -1.44 23.78
CA GLY A 167 -4.96 -1.69 22.91
C GLY A 167 -3.63 -1.18 23.46
N TYR A 168 -2.55 -1.79 22.96
CA TYR A 168 -1.19 -1.38 23.25
C TYR A 168 -0.76 -0.26 22.30
N VAL A 169 0.15 0.60 22.76
CA VAL A 169 0.77 1.65 21.93
C VAL A 169 2.25 1.71 22.25
N PHE A 170 3.09 1.25 21.31
CA PHE A 170 4.55 1.23 21.47
C PHE A 170 5.26 2.21 20.54
N ASP A 171 4.69 2.46 19.36
CA ASP A 171 5.25 3.31 18.32
C ASP A 171 4.21 4.34 17.85
N ASP A 172 4.72 5.43 17.28
CA ASP A 172 3.95 6.30 16.38
C ASP A 172 4.26 5.96 14.92
N GLY A 173 3.31 6.23 14.03
CA GLY A 173 3.43 6.00 12.60
C GLY A 173 3.36 7.28 11.78
N GLN A 174 4.07 7.29 10.65
CA GLN A 174 4.05 8.37 9.67
C GLN A 174 4.13 7.79 8.25
N ALA A 175 3.13 8.12 7.41
CA ALA A 175 3.03 7.63 6.04
C ALA A 175 3.78 8.53 5.04
N HIS A 176 4.40 7.91 4.04
CA HIS A 176 5.11 8.61 2.98
C HIS A 176 5.00 7.84 1.66
N ILE A 177 4.54 8.50 0.60
CA ILE A 177 4.55 7.94 -0.76
C ILE A 177 5.29 8.90 -1.68
N THR A 178 6.28 8.40 -2.39
CA THR A 178 7.03 9.15 -3.42
C THR A 178 7.03 8.43 -4.75
N GLY A 179 6.91 9.20 -5.82
CA GLY A 179 6.90 8.73 -7.18
C GLY A 179 8.10 9.26 -7.96
N THR A 180 8.63 8.42 -8.85
CA THR A 180 9.60 8.81 -9.85
C THR A 180 9.34 8.10 -11.18
N LEU A 181 9.89 8.65 -12.27
CA LEU A 181 9.88 8.01 -13.59
C LEU A 181 11.23 7.33 -13.83
N LEU A 182 11.18 6.07 -14.27
CA LEU A 182 12.38 5.33 -14.65
C LEU A 182 12.39 5.08 -16.16
N GLY A 183 13.53 5.35 -16.81
CA GLY A 183 13.72 5.07 -18.24
C GLY A 183 14.07 3.60 -18.50
N THR A 184 13.54 3.05 -19.58
CA THR A 184 13.81 1.71 -20.10
C THR A 184 14.00 1.78 -21.62
N SER A 185 14.47 0.70 -22.25
CA SER A 185 14.55 0.63 -23.72
C SER A 185 13.18 0.61 -24.41
N ALA A 186 12.09 0.34 -23.68
CA ALA A 186 10.71 0.32 -24.18
C ALA A 186 9.87 1.54 -23.74
N GLY A 187 10.53 2.61 -23.28
CA GLY A 187 9.88 3.83 -22.76
C GLY A 187 10.10 4.00 -21.26
N SER A 188 9.30 4.84 -20.61
CA SER A 188 9.36 5.05 -19.16
C SER A 188 8.30 4.24 -18.41
N VAL A 189 8.64 3.86 -17.17
CA VAL A 189 7.75 3.30 -16.16
C VAL A 189 7.62 4.25 -14.97
N ILE A 190 6.63 4.04 -14.11
CA ILE A 190 6.44 4.77 -12.86
C ILE A 190 6.93 3.89 -11.72
N GLN A 191 7.72 4.41 -10.79
CA GLN A 191 7.99 3.76 -9.52
C GLN A 191 7.34 4.57 -8.40
N TRP A 192 6.42 3.95 -7.67
CA TRP A 192 5.95 4.45 -6.38
C TRP A 192 6.67 3.71 -5.25
N THR A 193 7.28 4.45 -4.34
CA THR A 193 7.81 3.93 -3.09
C THR A 193 6.83 4.29 -1.99
N HIS A 194 6.18 3.29 -1.39
CA HIS A 194 5.36 3.48 -0.20
C HIS A 194 6.19 3.11 1.02
N ALA A 195 6.45 4.11 1.85
CA ALA A 195 7.18 3.99 3.08
C ALA A 195 6.30 4.32 4.27
N TYR A 196 6.54 3.62 5.38
CA TYR A 196 5.93 3.90 6.66
C TYR A 196 7.00 3.93 7.72
N SER A 197 7.09 5.06 8.43
CA SER A 197 8.05 5.25 9.51
C SER A 197 7.39 4.98 10.85
N LEU A 198 8.11 4.26 11.71
CA LEU A 198 7.74 3.86 13.06
C LEU A 198 8.68 4.56 14.05
N ARG A 199 8.16 5.44 14.90
CA ARG A 199 8.92 6.11 15.94
C ARG A 199 8.60 5.52 17.30
N ALA A 200 9.59 4.92 17.94
CA ALA A 200 9.43 4.29 19.24
C ALA A 200 9.08 5.31 20.32
N ARG A 201 7.98 5.10 21.05
CA ARG A 201 7.60 5.95 22.19
C ARG A 201 8.40 5.65 23.45
N MET A 202 8.93 4.44 23.53
CA MET A 202 9.70 3.92 24.66
C MET A 202 10.80 2.99 24.16
N ALA A 203 11.74 2.68 25.05
CA ALA A 203 12.74 1.66 24.77
C ALA A 203 12.06 0.28 24.70
N GLN A 204 12.41 -0.52 23.70
CA GLN A 204 11.77 -1.81 23.41
C GLN A 204 12.77 -2.86 22.98
N THR A 205 12.47 -4.11 23.34
CA THR A 205 13.18 -5.30 22.89
C THR A 205 12.18 -6.43 22.71
N TRP A 206 12.13 -6.97 21.50
CA TRP A 206 11.22 -8.03 21.09
C TRP A 206 12.00 -9.22 20.52
N PRO A 207 11.53 -10.47 20.72
CA PRO A 207 12.06 -11.65 20.04
C PRO A 207 12.21 -11.44 18.53
N TRP A 208 11.17 -10.88 17.91
CA TRP A 208 11.14 -10.52 16.50
C TRP A 208 10.14 -9.38 16.27
N VAL A 209 10.38 -8.61 15.22
CA VAL A 209 9.46 -7.61 14.70
C VAL A 209 9.39 -7.80 13.20
N ARG A 210 8.18 -7.89 12.65
CA ARG A 210 7.96 -7.94 11.21
C ARG A 210 7.08 -6.79 10.79
N ALA A 211 7.32 -6.29 9.59
CA ALA A 211 6.40 -5.42 8.90
C ALA A 211 5.79 -6.16 7.71
N GLU A 212 4.61 -5.70 7.34
CA GLU A 212 3.86 -6.16 6.20
C GLU A 212 3.47 -4.93 5.39
N GLN A 213 3.66 -5.01 4.07
CA GLN A 213 3.04 -4.07 3.15
C GLN A 213 2.07 -4.82 2.25
N ALA A 214 0.81 -4.42 2.32
CA ALA A 214 -0.29 -5.13 1.70
C ALA A 214 -1.02 -4.26 0.68
N LEU A 215 -1.30 -4.84 -0.48
CA LEU A 215 -2.22 -4.32 -1.47
C LEU A 215 -3.50 -5.15 -1.45
N TYR A 216 -4.59 -4.53 -1.02
CA TYR A 216 -5.93 -5.10 -1.10
C TYR A 216 -6.56 -4.62 -2.41
N LEU A 217 -6.98 -5.56 -3.24
CA LEU A 217 -7.41 -5.34 -4.61
C LEU A 217 -8.91 -5.55 -4.73
N GLN A 218 -9.58 -4.70 -5.50
CA GLN A 218 -11.00 -4.86 -5.80
C GLN A 218 -11.22 -6.10 -6.66
N LYS A 219 -12.00 -7.06 -6.16
CA LYS A 219 -12.25 -8.32 -6.86
C LYS A 219 -13.06 -8.10 -8.16
N SER A 220 -13.96 -7.12 -8.19
CA SER A 220 -14.67 -6.70 -9.42
C SER A 220 -13.73 -6.17 -10.50
N VAL A 221 -12.77 -5.30 -10.13
CA VAL A 221 -11.77 -4.76 -11.05
C VAL A 221 -10.79 -5.85 -11.51
N ALA A 222 -10.40 -6.75 -10.60
CA ALA A 222 -9.61 -7.92 -10.93
C ALA A 222 -10.31 -8.82 -11.96
N ALA A 223 -11.63 -9.01 -11.84
CA ALA A 223 -12.41 -9.77 -12.82
C ALA A 223 -12.51 -9.05 -14.18
N MET A 224 -12.86 -7.76 -14.17
CA MET A 224 -12.99 -6.97 -15.40
C MET A 224 -11.68 -6.88 -16.19
N GLY A 225 -10.55 -6.76 -15.50
CA GLY A 225 -9.22 -6.65 -16.10
C GLY A 225 -8.48 -7.97 -16.28
N ASP A 226 -9.08 -9.14 -16.05
CA ASP A 226 -8.40 -10.45 -15.99
C ASP A 226 -7.07 -10.38 -15.21
N LEU A 227 -7.15 -10.05 -13.92
CA LEU A 227 -5.98 -10.01 -13.05
C LEU A 227 -5.25 -11.35 -13.09
N ARG A 228 -3.99 -11.28 -13.52
CA ARG A 228 -3.04 -12.39 -13.56
C ARG A 228 -1.85 -12.05 -12.68
N ILE A 229 -1.53 -12.91 -11.72
CA ILE A 229 -0.36 -12.78 -10.87
C ILE A 229 0.70 -13.79 -11.29
N TYR A 230 1.92 -13.31 -11.47
CA TYR A 230 3.10 -14.11 -11.76
C TYR A 230 4.11 -13.94 -10.63
N LEU A 231 4.65 -15.05 -10.12
CA LEU A 231 5.62 -15.07 -9.03
C LEU A 231 6.92 -15.71 -9.53
N LYS A 232 8.05 -15.01 -9.42
CA LYS A 232 9.37 -15.53 -9.83
C LYS A 232 10.16 -16.05 -8.63
N LYS A 233 10.66 -17.28 -8.73
CA LYS A 233 11.55 -17.91 -7.74
C LYS A 233 12.75 -18.56 -8.45
N GLY A 234 13.91 -17.92 -8.35
CA GLY A 234 15.10 -18.34 -9.09
C GLY A 234 14.85 -18.28 -10.60
N SER A 235 14.96 -19.42 -11.29
CA SER A 235 14.62 -19.54 -12.71
C SER A 235 13.14 -19.85 -12.97
N THR A 236 12.37 -20.26 -11.96
CA THR A 236 10.98 -20.70 -12.12
C THR A 236 10.00 -19.52 -12.03
N VAL A 237 8.99 -19.49 -12.90
CA VAL A 237 7.83 -18.59 -12.81
C VAL A 237 6.59 -19.41 -12.47
N HIS A 238 5.86 -19.03 -11.43
CA HIS A 238 4.53 -19.55 -11.12
C HIS A 238 3.48 -18.55 -11.61
N GLY A 239 2.54 -19.01 -12.44
CA GLY A 239 1.45 -18.20 -12.96
C GLY A 239 1.02 -18.63 -14.36
N PRO A 240 -0.04 -18.01 -14.93
CA PRO A 240 -0.86 -16.97 -14.30
C PRO A 240 -1.75 -17.52 -13.18
N ILE A 241 -1.61 -16.95 -11.98
CA ILE A 241 -2.58 -17.15 -10.89
C ILE A 241 -3.72 -16.16 -11.11
N ARG A 242 -4.96 -16.64 -11.07
CA ARG A 242 -6.17 -15.81 -11.23
C ARG A 242 -6.96 -15.75 -9.92
N PRO A 243 -6.60 -14.86 -9.01
CA PRO A 243 -7.15 -14.84 -7.65
C PRO A 243 -8.58 -14.30 -7.57
N VAL A 244 -9.28 -14.12 -8.69
CA VAL A 244 -10.75 -13.89 -8.70
C VAL A 244 -11.50 -15.16 -8.29
N ASN A 245 -10.93 -16.32 -8.63
CA ASN A 245 -11.42 -17.64 -8.24
C ASN A 245 -10.48 -18.24 -7.19
N ARG A 246 -10.93 -19.34 -6.57
CA ARG A 246 -10.06 -20.13 -5.68
C ARG A 246 -8.82 -20.61 -6.42
N PHE A 247 -7.67 -20.58 -5.76
CA PHE A 247 -6.37 -20.86 -6.36
C PHE A 247 -5.45 -21.60 -5.40
N THR A 248 -4.40 -22.17 -5.97
CA THR A 248 -3.24 -22.68 -5.24
C THR A 248 -1.97 -22.13 -5.88
N ILE A 249 -0.89 -22.08 -5.11
CA ILE A 249 0.44 -21.70 -5.60
C ILE A 249 1.35 -22.90 -5.41
N PRO A 250 2.08 -23.36 -6.45
CA PRO A 250 3.07 -24.40 -6.28
C PRO A 250 4.11 -24.00 -5.22
N ASP A 251 4.48 -24.96 -4.37
CA ASP A 251 5.45 -24.80 -3.27
C ASP A 251 5.09 -23.77 -2.19
N ALA A 252 3.83 -23.35 -2.11
CA ALA A 252 3.29 -22.52 -1.03
C ALA A 252 2.52 -23.36 0.00
N ASP A 253 2.44 -22.86 1.23
CA ASP A 253 1.53 -23.38 2.24
C ASP A 253 0.14 -22.76 2.03
N CYS A 254 -0.75 -23.49 1.37
CA CYS A 254 -2.10 -23.07 1.07
C CYS A 254 -3.09 -23.71 2.05
N ASN A 255 -3.87 -22.89 2.75
CA ASN A 255 -4.87 -23.36 3.70
C ASN A 255 -6.19 -23.71 2.97
N PRO A 256 -6.59 -24.99 2.88
CA PRO A 256 -7.81 -25.39 2.19
C PRO A 256 -9.09 -24.99 2.95
N ASN A 257 -8.98 -24.64 4.23
CA ASN A 257 -10.10 -24.24 5.09
C ASN A 257 -10.25 -22.71 5.18
N TYR A 258 -9.40 -21.95 4.50
CA TYR A 258 -9.55 -20.50 4.45
C TYR A 258 -10.82 -20.14 3.64
N PRO A 259 -11.69 -19.23 4.13
CA PRO A 259 -12.88 -18.80 3.40
C PRO A 259 -12.49 -18.06 2.11
N GLY A 260 -12.37 -18.83 1.02
CA GLY A 260 -11.82 -18.42 -0.27
C GLY A 260 -10.53 -19.19 -0.59
N SER A 261 -9.40 -18.50 -0.65
CA SER A 261 -8.08 -19.12 -0.82
C SER A 261 -7.02 -18.30 -0.12
N GLY A 262 -6.13 -18.94 0.63
CA GLY A 262 -5.01 -18.26 1.29
C GLY A 262 -3.74 -19.10 1.16
N CYS A 263 -2.69 -18.51 0.59
CA CYS A 263 -1.40 -19.16 0.38
C CYS A 263 -0.26 -18.30 0.91
N ASN A 264 0.58 -18.88 1.76
CA ASN A 264 1.81 -18.26 2.26
C ASN A 264 3.01 -18.88 1.57
N ALA A 265 3.95 -18.07 1.10
CA ALA A 265 5.08 -18.56 0.35
C ALA A 265 6.36 -17.75 0.60
N PHE A 266 7.53 -18.38 0.50
CA PHE A 266 8.82 -17.78 0.84
C PHE A 266 9.85 -17.92 -0.28
N GLY A 267 10.81 -17.00 -0.30
CA GLY A 267 11.96 -17.03 -1.21
C GLY A 267 11.64 -16.71 -2.67
N TYR A 268 10.55 -15.97 -2.93
CA TYR A 268 10.32 -15.39 -4.26
C TYR A 268 11.18 -14.14 -4.44
N ASN A 269 11.59 -13.85 -5.67
CA ASN A 269 12.39 -12.66 -5.99
C ASN A 269 11.49 -11.45 -6.28
N TYR A 270 10.42 -11.67 -7.04
CA TYR A 270 9.45 -10.64 -7.40
C TYR A 270 8.10 -11.24 -7.80
N ALA A 271 7.10 -10.37 -7.83
CA ALA A 271 5.77 -10.63 -8.35
C ALA A 271 5.42 -9.57 -9.40
N ILE A 272 4.63 -9.96 -10.40
CA ILE A 272 4.01 -9.03 -11.36
C ILE A 272 2.51 -9.28 -11.35
N LEU A 273 1.75 -8.28 -10.94
CA LEU A 273 0.29 -8.26 -10.96
C LEU A 273 -0.14 -7.56 -12.25
N VAL A 274 -0.84 -8.25 -13.14
CA VAL A 274 -1.14 -7.77 -14.50
C VAL A 274 -2.64 -7.65 -14.71
N TRP A 275 -3.09 -6.48 -15.14
CA TRP A 275 -4.44 -6.24 -15.63
C TRP A 275 -4.42 -5.88 -17.10
N ASN A 276 -5.44 -6.31 -17.84
CA ASN A 276 -5.76 -5.76 -19.14
C ASN A 276 -6.55 -4.46 -18.95
N ILE A 277 -5.94 -3.34 -19.29
CA ILE A 277 -6.51 -1.99 -19.21
C ILE A 277 -6.76 -1.50 -20.63
N PHE A 278 -7.99 -1.66 -21.10
CA PHE A 278 -8.44 -1.28 -22.44
C PHE A 278 -7.54 -1.83 -23.56
N GLY A 279 -7.30 -3.15 -23.53
CA GLY A 279 -6.53 -3.86 -24.54
C GLY A 279 -5.02 -3.86 -24.33
N THR A 280 -4.51 -3.20 -23.29
CA THR A 280 -3.08 -3.18 -22.94
C THR A 280 -2.84 -3.85 -21.59
N ASP A 281 -1.88 -4.78 -21.53
CA ASP A 281 -1.47 -5.39 -20.28
C ASP A 281 -0.56 -4.44 -19.49
N VAL A 282 -1.09 -3.92 -18.38
CA VAL A 282 -0.41 -3.05 -17.42
C VAL A 282 -0.10 -3.86 -16.17
N GLY A 283 1.18 -3.89 -15.80
CA GLY A 283 1.70 -4.63 -14.66
C GLY A 283 2.12 -3.72 -13.51
N ILE A 284 1.95 -4.21 -12.28
CA ILE A 284 2.61 -3.72 -11.08
C ILE A 284 3.64 -4.76 -10.65
N LEU A 285 4.92 -4.41 -10.77
CA LEU A 285 6.05 -5.19 -10.27
C LEU A 285 6.30 -4.87 -8.80
N ILE A 286 6.41 -5.91 -7.98
CA ILE A 286 6.75 -5.85 -6.56
C ILE A 286 7.98 -6.73 -6.33
N ARG A 287 9.04 -6.17 -5.75
CA ARG A 287 10.37 -6.80 -5.58
C ARG A 287 10.66 -7.14 -4.13
N ASN A 288 11.75 -7.87 -3.89
CA ASN A 288 12.30 -8.17 -2.57
C ASN A 288 11.33 -9.01 -1.72
N LEU A 289 10.85 -10.11 -2.30
CA LEU A 289 9.83 -10.98 -1.71
C LEU A 289 10.43 -12.14 -0.90
N GLU A 290 11.72 -12.09 -0.58
CA GLU A 290 12.45 -13.21 0.01
C GLU A 290 11.94 -13.57 1.41
N ALA A 291 11.62 -12.54 2.20
CA ALA A 291 11.10 -12.69 3.57
C ALA A 291 9.68 -13.27 3.62
N GLY A 292 8.99 -13.29 2.48
CA GLY A 292 7.74 -14.01 2.30
C GLY A 292 6.63 -13.15 1.70
N ILE A 293 5.63 -13.84 1.18
CA ILE A 293 4.37 -13.27 0.73
C ILE A 293 3.19 -14.06 1.29
N SER A 294 2.05 -13.39 1.36
CA SER A 294 0.74 -14.03 1.49
C SER A 294 -0.15 -13.54 0.36
N LEU A 295 -0.78 -14.46 -0.37
CA LEU A 295 -1.83 -14.12 -1.32
C LEU A 295 -3.12 -14.74 -0.81
N ASN A 296 -4.11 -13.88 -0.55
CA ASN A 296 -5.42 -14.27 -0.06
C ASN A 296 -6.51 -13.78 -1.04
N MET A 297 -7.56 -14.57 -1.20
CA MET A 297 -8.83 -14.15 -1.79
C MET A 297 -9.90 -14.45 -0.75
N GLU A 298 -10.61 -13.40 -0.35
CA GLU A 298 -11.75 -13.49 0.55
C GLU A 298 -13.03 -13.47 -0.28
N GLU A 299 -13.97 -14.37 0.04
CA GLU A 299 -15.23 -14.50 -0.70
C GLU A 299 -16.34 -13.60 -0.14
N THR A 300 -16.31 -13.29 1.16
CA THR A 300 -17.48 -12.77 1.91
C THR A 300 -17.13 -11.70 2.96
N THR A 301 -16.07 -10.93 2.74
CA THR A 301 -15.64 -9.82 3.60
C THR A 301 -16.75 -8.80 3.90
N TYR A 302 -17.55 -8.43 2.89
CA TYR A 302 -18.51 -7.32 2.96
C TYR A 302 -19.99 -7.76 2.94
N CYS A 303 -20.25 -8.95 2.42
CA CYS A 303 -21.58 -9.55 2.34
C CYS A 303 -21.50 -11.09 2.21
N GLN A 304 -22.65 -11.75 2.21
CA GLN A 304 -22.74 -13.22 2.35
C GLN A 304 -22.66 -13.98 1.02
N ASP A 305 -22.83 -13.33 -0.13
CA ASP A 305 -22.83 -13.99 -1.43
C ASP A 305 -21.41 -14.10 -1.99
N ALA A 306 -20.81 -15.29 -1.88
CA ALA A 306 -19.47 -15.57 -2.40
C ALA A 306 -19.31 -15.39 -3.92
N THR A 307 -20.43 -15.38 -4.67
CA THR A 307 -20.42 -15.21 -6.13
C THR A 307 -20.48 -13.74 -6.55
N ASP A 308 -20.92 -12.86 -5.65
CA ASP A 308 -20.88 -11.42 -5.87
C ASP A 308 -19.44 -10.90 -5.71
N LEU A 309 -18.87 -10.39 -6.80
CA LEU A 309 -17.51 -9.85 -6.82
C LEU A 309 -17.33 -8.62 -5.92
N THR A 310 -18.41 -8.03 -5.43
CA THR A 310 -18.36 -6.93 -4.45
C THR A 310 -18.33 -7.43 -3.01
N CYS A 311 -18.62 -8.72 -2.73
CA CYS A 311 -18.61 -9.25 -1.36
C CYS A 311 -17.22 -9.54 -0.79
N GLY A 312 -16.16 -9.52 -1.61
CA GLY A 312 -14.82 -9.88 -1.16
C GLY A 312 -13.71 -9.03 -1.76
N ASN A 313 -12.47 -9.39 -1.42
CA ASN A 313 -11.26 -8.72 -1.87
C ASN A 313 -10.14 -9.73 -2.17
N ILE A 314 -9.04 -9.26 -2.75
CA ILE A 314 -7.83 -10.04 -2.99
C ILE A 314 -6.67 -9.31 -2.34
N ASN A 315 -5.92 -9.98 -1.48
CA ASN A 315 -4.94 -9.35 -0.61
C ASN A 315 -3.56 -9.90 -0.95
N PHE A 316 -2.66 -9.03 -1.40
CA PHE A 316 -1.27 -9.37 -1.68
C PHE A 316 -0.37 -8.73 -0.61
N HIS A 317 0.15 -9.55 0.28
CA HIS A 317 0.96 -9.14 1.41
C HIS A 317 2.43 -9.44 1.14
N VAL A 318 3.31 -8.48 1.45
CA VAL A 318 4.77 -8.63 1.40
C VAL A 318 5.32 -8.46 2.80
N TRP A 319 6.10 -9.44 3.26
CA TRP A 319 6.68 -9.45 4.59
C TRP A 319 8.11 -8.88 4.59
N SER A 320 8.51 -8.25 5.68
CA SER A 320 9.87 -7.77 5.92
C SER A 320 10.23 -7.92 7.39
N ASP A 321 11.45 -8.39 7.69
CA ASP A 321 11.96 -8.39 9.05
C ASP A 321 12.48 -7.01 9.43
N LEU A 322 12.14 -6.55 10.64
CA LEU A 322 12.61 -5.27 11.20
C LEU A 322 13.55 -5.50 12.37
N GLN A 323 14.33 -4.45 12.71
CA GLN A 323 15.10 -4.45 13.93
C GLN A 323 14.18 -4.66 15.15
N SER A 324 14.50 -5.70 15.93
CA SER A 324 13.71 -6.13 17.09
C SER A 324 14.40 -5.88 18.43
N GLN A 325 15.71 -5.62 18.43
CA GLN A 325 16.53 -5.48 19.64
C GLN A 325 17.05 -4.06 19.80
N ASN A 326 17.22 -3.60 21.04
CA ASN A 326 17.81 -2.31 21.38
C ASN A 326 17.14 -1.11 20.68
N ILE A 327 15.82 -1.14 20.56
CA ILE A 327 15.05 -0.03 19.99
C ILE A 327 14.99 1.04 21.09
N SER A 328 15.73 2.14 20.93
CA SER A 328 15.71 3.24 21.91
C SER A 328 14.46 4.10 21.74
N ALA A 329 14.03 4.76 22.81
CA ALA A 329 12.97 5.75 22.72
C ALA A 329 13.35 6.86 21.72
N GLY A 330 12.42 7.22 20.84
CA GLY A 330 12.63 8.18 19.75
C GLY A 330 13.29 7.60 18.50
N MET A 331 13.75 6.34 18.52
CA MET A 331 14.31 5.69 17.33
C MET A 331 13.25 5.61 16.23
N VAL A 332 13.63 6.03 15.01
CA VAL A 332 12.80 5.90 13.82
C VAL A 332 13.28 4.72 12.99
N ARG A 333 12.36 3.81 12.68
CA ARG A 333 12.56 2.67 11.77
C ARG A 333 11.61 2.84 10.60
N THR A 334 12.06 2.60 9.38
CA THR A 334 11.21 2.75 8.18
C THR A 334 11.13 1.43 7.45
N VAL A 335 9.90 1.03 7.11
CA VAL A 335 9.64 -0.03 6.13
C VAL A 335 9.23 0.63 4.82
N SER A 336 9.68 0.09 3.69
CA SER A 336 9.34 0.62 2.37
C SER A 336 9.33 -0.45 1.30
N GLN A 337 8.42 -0.32 0.34
CA GLN A 337 8.28 -1.20 -0.81
C GLN A 337 8.10 -0.36 -2.05
N ASP A 338 8.82 -0.77 -3.10
CA ASP A 338 8.65 -0.21 -4.44
C ASP A 338 7.60 -1.00 -5.22
N TYR A 339 6.75 -0.24 -5.91
CA TYR A 339 5.73 -0.72 -6.84
C TYR A 339 6.01 -0.05 -8.18
N VAL A 340 6.52 -0.84 -9.13
CA VAL A 340 6.91 -0.35 -10.45
C VAL A 340 5.81 -0.67 -11.46
N ILE A 341 5.28 0.35 -12.11
CA ILE A 341 4.09 0.30 -12.94
C ILE A 341 4.46 0.60 -14.39
N GLY A 342 4.13 -0.33 -15.28
CA GLY A 342 4.39 -0.20 -16.70
C GLY A 342 3.71 -1.29 -17.51
N THR A 343 3.81 -1.24 -18.83
CA THR A 343 3.37 -2.34 -19.69
C THR A 343 4.33 -3.53 -19.58
N LEU A 344 3.89 -4.73 -19.94
CA LEU A 344 4.75 -5.93 -19.91
C LEU A 344 6.08 -5.74 -20.67
N PRO A 345 6.13 -5.14 -21.88
CA PRO A 345 7.40 -4.85 -22.55
C PRO A 345 8.33 -3.91 -21.75
N GLN A 346 7.77 -2.94 -21.03
CA GLN A 346 8.55 -2.00 -20.22
C GLN A 346 9.14 -2.68 -18.98
N LEU A 347 8.36 -3.53 -18.30
CA LEU A 347 8.85 -4.30 -17.15
C LEU A 347 9.88 -5.36 -17.59
N ALA A 348 9.67 -6.00 -18.74
CA ALA A 348 10.63 -6.94 -19.33
C ALA A 348 11.94 -6.24 -19.74
N ALA A 349 11.88 -5.01 -20.26
CA ALA A 349 13.06 -4.20 -20.56
C ALA A 349 13.89 -3.86 -19.30
N MET A 350 13.31 -3.94 -18.11
CA MET A 350 14.02 -3.84 -16.82
C MET A 350 14.52 -5.19 -16.29
N GLY A 351 14.29 -6.29 -17.01
CA GLY A 351 14.70 -7.65 -16.62
C GLY A 351 13.64 -8.48 -15.90
N TYR A 352 12.39 -8.00 -15.81
CA TYR A 352 11.32 -8.70 -15.10
C TYR A 352 10.36 -9.37 -16.10
N THR A 353 10.53 -10.68 -16.29
CA THR A 353 9.75 -11.49 -17.25
C THR A 353 8.68 -12.34 -16.55
N ILE A 354 7.65 -12.73 -17.31
CA ILE A 354 6.58 -13.62 -16.85
C ILE A 354 6.67 -15.04 -17.44
N TYR A 355 7.80 -15.37 -18.07
CA TYR A 355 8.10 -16.64 -18.72
C TYR A 355 9.53 -17.09 -18.44
#